data_AF-F0BDG9-F1
#
_entry.id   AF-F0BDG9-F1
#
_cell.length_a   1.000
_cell.length_b   1.000
_cell.length_c   1.000
_cell.angle_alpha   90.00
_cell.angle_beta   90.00
_cell.angle_gamma   90.00
#
_symmetry.space_group_name_H-M   'P 1'
#
loop_
_entity.id
_entity.type
_entity.pdbx_description
1 polymer ?
#
loop_
_entity_poly.entity_id
_entity_poly.type
_entity_poly.pdbx_seq_one_letter_code
_entity_poly.pdbx_strand_id
1 'polypeptide(L)'
;DHRSLEAQASDALARGDLAAAAILSREPTKHVGKNGTALARRGQASERFEANQLIEETNEETFRKLIAVFEQEGRAMPVPDGHSQAQAEREARRPSDGLSLPLGRGAGHIEVSRSMATIARGLGLMEAEEAKPPREPRSVAELAEEASDEWGVAVQADPRLAQTLQATQRLLQWIREHVAAFAEEARLRPDLNELLRRLRRFKAAAMKFARRLLAVRRAEKLHHMAENAWHDFLANNPEPGTSWTQGDWKQRRGRRLSTLEARAAELADARARVTPEEQALCEKEASASAAHLEVWSRDMLQRYPVELDMAIEPDQPRPSPLISVPPAPDYVPKPPRFH
;
A
#
# COMPACT_ATOMS: atom_id res chain seq x y z
N ASP A 1 -5.71 26.64 -9.04
CA ASP A 1 -7.17 26.81 -9.02
C ASP A 1 -7.62 26.75 -7.56
N HIS A 2 -8.42 27.72 -7.10
CA HIS A 2 -8.90 27.84 -5.71
C HIS A 2 -10.23 27.11 -5.48
N ARG A 3 -10.83 26.57 -6.54
CA ARG A 3 -12.05 25.76 -6.45
C ARG A 3 -11.77 24.42 -5.78
N SER A 4 -12.78 23.82 -5.13
CA SER A 4 -12.66 22.48 -4.55
C SER A 4 -12.31 21.46 -5.64
N LEU A 5 -11.64 20.36 -5.27
CA LEU A 5 -11.34 19.26 -6.19
C LEU A 5 -12.62 18.71 -6.84
N GLU A 6 -13.71 18.66 -6.09
CA GLU A 6 -15.05 18.31 -6.56
C GLU A 6 -15.56 19.23 -7.67
N ALA A 7 -15.47 20.56 -7.49
CA ALA A 7 -15.88 21.52 -8.51
C ALA A 7 -15.00 21.42 -9.77
N GLN A 8 -13.72 21.11 -9.61
CA GLN A 8 -12.81 20.88 -10.73
C GLN A 8 -13.12 19.55 -11.46
N ALA A 9 -13.49 18.49 -10.72
CA ALA A 9 -13.88 17.19 -11.27
C ALA A 9 -15.19 17.29 -12.05
N SER A 10 -16.20 17.98 -11.51
CA SER A 10 -17.47 18.23 -12.19
C SER A 10 -17.28 19.04 -13.49
N ASP A 11 -16.42 20.06 -13.47
CA ASP A 11 -16.05 20.83 -14.65
C ASP A 11 -15.26 19.99 -15.67
N ALA A 12 -14.45 19.02 -15.23
CA ALA A 12 -13.79 18.05 -16.11
C ALA A 12 -14.78 17.07 -16.76
N LEU A 13 -15.77 16.57 -16.00
CA LEU A 13 -16.86 15.73 -16.52
C LEU A 13 -17.71 16.49 -17.55
N ALA A 14 -18.07 17.74 -17.27
CA ALA A 14 -18.83 18.59 -18.21
C ALA A 14 -18.07 18.85 -19.53
N ARG A 15 -16.73 18.69 -19.52
CA ARG A 15 -15.87 18.78 -20.70
C ARG A 15 -15.62 17.44 -21.41
N GLY A 16 -16.16 16.34 -20.88
CA GLY A 16 -15.94 14.99 -21.38
C GLY A 16 -14.54 14.44 -21.10
N ASP A 17 -13.77 15.07 -20.20
CA ASP A 17 -12.43 14.63 -19.82
C ASP A 17 -12.53 13.71 -18.59
N LEU A 18 -12.91 12.46 -18.85
CA LEU A 18 -13.12 11.43 -17.84
C LEU A 18 -11.84 11.12 -17.06
N ALA A 19 -10.68 11.22 -17.71
CA ALA A 19 -9.38 11.01 -17.07
C ALA A 19 -9.05 12.14 -16.08
N ALA A 20 -9.27 13.40 -16.47
CA ALA A 20 -9.08 14.53 -15.55
C ALA A 20 -10.08 14.49 -14.40
N ALA A 21 -11.34 14.12 -14.65
CA ALA A 21 -12.35 13.93 -13.61
C ALA A 21 -11.94 12.85 -12.59
N ALA A 22 -11.47 11.70 -13.07
CA ALA A 22 -10.97 10.60 -12.24
C ALA A 22 -9.74 10.98 -11.40
N ILE A 23 -8.85 11.83 -11.93
CA ILE A 23 -7.69 12.36 -11.16
C ILE A 23 -8.17 13.30 -10.05
N LEU A 24 -9.20 14.10 -10.33
CA LEU A 24 -9.70 15.14 -9.44
C LEU A 24 -10.66 14.59 -8.38
N SER A 25 -11.24 13.40 -8.57
CA SER A 25 -12.07 12.69 -7.59
C SER A 25 -11.31 12.00 -6.44
N ARG A 26 -10.00 12.22 -6.35
CA ARG A 26 -9.18 11.68 -5.25
C ARG A 26 -9.55 12.30 -3.91
N GLU A 27 -9.36 11.56 -2.82
CA GLU A 27 -9.54 12.09 -1.47
C GLU A 27 -8.51 13.21 -1.22
N PRO A 28 -8.94 14.43 -0.83
CA PRO A 28 -8.02 15.53 -0.55
C PRO A 28 -7.16 15.23 0.68
N THR A 29 -5.86 15.49 0.58
CA THR A 29 -4.96 15.38 1.73
C THR A 29 -5.29 16.45 2.78
N LYS A 30 -5.11 16.12 4.06
CA LYS A 30 -5.40 17.02 5.17
C LYS A 30 -4.31 18.08 5.28
N HIS A 31 -4.70 19.32 5.56
CA HIS A 31 -3.73 20.41 5.72
C HIS A 31 -2.78 20.17 6.89
N VAL A 32 -1.50 19.98 6.57
CA VAL A 32 -0.42 19.85 7.56
C VAL A 32 0.06 21.26 7.91
N GLY A 33 -0.52 21.84 8.97
CA GLY A 33 -0.15 23.18 9.43
C GLY A 33 1.35 23.33 9.72
N LYS A 34 1.82 24.59 9.88
CA LYS A 34 3.26 24.97 9.99
C LYS A 34 4.11 24.07 10.91
N ASN A 35 3.54 23.66 12.04
CA ASN A 35 4.22 22.78 13.01
C ASN A 35 4.41 21.34 12.47
N GLY A 36 3.41 20.79 11.78
CA GLY A 36 3.52 19.48 11.14
C GLY A 36 4.51 19.48 9.97
N THR A 37 4.58 20.59 9.22
CA THR A 37 5.58 20.76 8.15
C THR A 37 7.00 20.88 8.71
N ALA A 38 7.18 21.53 9.87
CA ALA A 38 8.46 21.61 10.56
C ALA A 38 8.91 20.26 11.15
N LEU A 39 7.97 19.46 11.68
CA LEU A 39 8.24 18.09 12.16
C LEU A 39 8.63 17.16 11.01
N ALA A 40 7.94 17.25 9.86
CA ALA A 40 8.28 16.50 8.66
C ALA A 40 9.68 16.85 8.13
N ARG A 41 10.06 18.15 8.13
CA ARG A 41 11.43 18.59 7.77
C ARG A 41 12.52 18.08 8.71
N ARG A 42 12.18 17.78 9.97
CA ARG A 42 13.08 17.17 10.96
C ARG A 42 13.06 15.64 10.92
N GLY A 43 12.34 15.02 9.98
CA GLY A 43 12.24 13.56 9.88
C GLY A 43 11.48 12.91 11.05
N GLN A 44 10.67 13.68 11.78
CA GLN A 44 9.85 13.19 12.88
C GLN A 44 8.46 12.79 12.38
N ALA A 45 7.95 11.68 12.90
CA ALA A 45 6.65 11.15 12.51
C ALA A 45 5.53 12.07 13.05
N SER A 46 4.54 12.34 12.20
CA SER A 46 3.33 13.03 12.58
C SER A 46 2.16 12.19 12.10
N GLU A 47 1.19 11.91 12.99
CA GLU A 47 -0.03 11.16 12.66
C GLU A 47 -0.76 11.74 11.44
N ARG A 48 -0.73 13.07 11.27
CA ARG A 48 -1.33 13.74 10.10
C ARG A 48 -0.56 13.51 8.80
N PHE A 49 0.76 13.30 8.90
CA PHE A 49 1.60 12.98 7.74
C PHE A 49 1.43 11.51 7.33
N GLU A 50 1.36 10.59 8.31
CA GLU A 50 1.05 9.17 8.07
C GLU A 50 -0.36 9.00 7.49
N ALA A 51 -1.36 9.73 8.01
CA ALA A 51 -2.71 9.74 7.46
C ALA A 51 -2.75 10.26 6.02
N ASN A 52 -1.98 11.29 5.69
CA ASN A 52 -1.89 11.79 4.31
C ASN A 52 -1.17 10.82 3.36
N GLN A 53 -0.13 10.12 3.83
CA GLN A 53 0.50 9.07 3.04
C GLN A 53 -0.48 7.95 2.71
N LEU A 54 -1.29 7.54 3.69
CA LEU A 54 -2.29 6.49 3.48
C LEU A 54 -3.37 6.93 2.49
N ILE A 55 -3.82 8.20 2.57
CA ILE A 55 -4.71 8.82 1.57
C ILE A 55 -4.06 8.82 0.17
N GLU A 56 -2.79 9.19 0.06
CA GLU A 56 -2.06 9.18 -1.22
C GLU A 56 -1.91 7.77 -1.80
N GLU A 57 -1.62 6.77 -0.96
CA GLU A 57 -1.51 5.36 -1.37
C GLU A 57 -2.85 4.80 -1.84
N THR A 58 -3.93 5.04 -1.09
CA THR A 58 -5.30 4.63 -1.50
C THR A 58 -5.71 5.32 -2.79
N ASN A 59 -5.49 6.63 -2.91
CA ASN A 59 -5.80 7.38 -4.13
C ASN A 59 -5.05 6.85 -5.36
N GLU A 60 -3.78 6.51 -5.21
CA GLU A 60 -2.96 5.94 -6.28
C GLU A 60 -3.46 4.55 -6.70
N GLU A 61 -3.88 3.72 -5.75
CA GLU A 61 -4.46 2.40 -6.06
C GLU A 61 -5.80 2.52 -6.81
N THR A 62 -6.71 3.38 -6.32
CA THR A 62 -7.99 3.66 -6.98
C THR A 62 -7.76 4.24 -8.38
N PHE A 63 -6.78 5.12 -8.54
CA PHE A 63 -6.43 5.70 -9.84
C PHE A 63 -5.90 4.65 -10.82
N ARG A 64 -5.03 3.74 -10.40
CA ARG A 64 -4.54 2.64 -11.27
C ARG A 64 -5.67 1.73 -11.74
N LYS A 65 -6.60 1.40 -10.84
CA LYS A 65 -7.79 0.61 -11.16
C LYS A 65 -8.67 1.33 -12.19
N LEU A 66 -8.89 2.63 -12.02
CA LEU A 66 -9.67 3.45 -12.97
C LEU A 66 -9.00 3.52 -14.35
N ILE A 67 -7.68 3.74 -14.41
CA ILE A 67 -6.94 3.72 -15.68
C ILE A 67 -7.07 2.36 -16.38
N ALA A 68 -7.02 1.25 -15.64
CA ALA A 68 -7.20 -0.08 -16.21
C ALA A 68 -8.61 -0.31 -16.81
N VAL A 69 -9.64 0.31 -16.23
CA VAL A 69 -11.01 0.30 -16.79
C VAL A 69 -11.07 1.11 -18.09
N PHE A 70 -10.56 2.34 -18.10
CA PHE A 70 -10.56 3.20 -19.29
C PHE A 70 -9.70 2.65 -20.44
N GLU A 71 -8.58 1.98 -20.15
CA GLU A 71 -7.77 1.31 -21.16
C GLU A 71 -8.49 0.14 -21.85
N GLN A 72 -9.48 -0.46 -21.18
CA GLN A 72 -10.32 -1.51 -21.76
C GLN A 72 -11.48 -0.94 -22.58
N GLU A 73 -11.97 0.27 -22.28
CA GLU A 73 -12.97 0.96 -23.12
C GLU A 73 -12.42 1.34 -24.51
N GLY A 74 -11.12 1.62 -24.62
CA GLY A 74 -10.46 1.98 -25.87
C GLY A 74 -10.03 0.80 -26.75
N ARG A 75 -10.16 -0.45 -26.29
CA ARG A 75 -9.81 -1.65 -27.07
C ARG A 75 -11.07 -2.34 -27.59
N ALA A 76 -11.10 -2.63 -28.89
CA ALA A 76 -12.07 -3.54 -29.46
C ALA A 76 -11.89 -4.91 -28.79
N MET A 77 -12.82 -5.27 -27.91
CA MET A 77 -12.86 -6.60 -27.32
C MET A 77 -13.04 -7.64 -28.45
N PRO A 78 -12.33 -8.78 -28.41
CA PRO A 78 -12.57 -9.85 -29.36
C PRO A 78 -14.05 -10.24 -29.25
N VAL A 79 -14.74 -10.16 -30.38
CA VAL A 79 -16.16 -10.52 -30.47
C VAL A 79 -16.28 -11.99 -30.05
N PRO A 80 -17.07 -12.33 -29.02
CA PRO A 80 -17.32 -13.72 -28.68
C PRO A 80 -17.93 -14.45 -29.87
N ASP A 81 -17.51 -15.69 -30.13
CA ASP A 81 -18.09 -16.50 -31.21
C ASP A 81 -19.59 -16.67 -30.97
N GLY A 82 -20.42 -16.10 -31.86
CA GLY A 82 -21.88 -16.21 -31.82
C GLY A 82 -22.70 -14.94 -32.06
N HIS A 83 -22.08 -13.77 -32.27
CA HIS A 83 -22.84 -12.53 -32.52
C HIS A 83 -23.26 -12.38 -34.00
N SER A 84 -24.57 -12.40 -34.27
CA SER A 84 -25.14 -12.03 -35.58
C SER A 84 -25.32 -10.51 -35.69
N GLN A 85 -25.27 -9.97 -36.92
CA GLN A 85 -25.49 -8.54 -37.22
C GLN A 85 -26.82 -8.02 -36.63
N ALA A 86 -27.85 -8.87 -36.59
CA ALA A 86 -29.16 -8.55 -36.01
C ALA A 86 -29.11 -8.35 -34.48
N GLN A 87 -28.15 -8.96 -33.79
CA GLN A 87 -27.95 -8.81 -32.35
C GLN A 87 -27.18 -7.53 -32.02
N ALA A 88 -26.20 -7.17 -32.86
CA ALA A 88 -25.50 -5.89 -32.77
C ALA A 88 -26.44 -4.69 -33.01
N GLU A 89 -27.36 -4.79 -33.98
CA GLU A 89 -28.38 -3.75 -34.20
C GLU A 89 -29.40 -3.65 -33.05
N ARG A 90 -29.72 -4.76 -32.38
CA ARG A 90 -30.59 -4.77 -31.19
C ARG A 90 -29.91 -4.17 -29.97
N GLU A 91 -28.61 -4.39 -29.79
CA GLU A 91 -27.81 -3.78 -28.73
C GLU A 91 -27.57 -2.28 -28.99
N ALA A 92 -27.30 -1.88 -30.24
CA ALA A 92 -27.17 -0.47 -30.63
C ALA A 92 -28.47 0.34 -30.50
N ARG A 93 -29.64 -0.32 -30.60
CA ARG A 93 -30.96 0.30 -30.41
C ARG A 93 -31.45 0.26 -28.97
N ARG A 94 -30.73 -0.38 -28.05
CA ARG A 94 -31.08 -0.44 -26.62
C ARG A 94 -30.55 0.82 -25.94
N PRO A 95 -31.36 1.59 -25.20
CA PRO A 95 -30.85 2.71 -24.43
C PRO A 95 -29.77 2.21 -23.47
N SER A 96 -28.62 2.86 -23.46
CA SER A 96 -27.55 2.59 -22.51
C SER A 96 -28.01 3.07 -21.14
N ASP A 97 -28.59 2.18 -20.34
CA ASP A 97 -28.71 2.44 -18.91
C ASP A 97 -27.29 2.44 -18.33
N GLY A 98 -26.69 3.63 -18.24
CA GLY A 98 -25.41 3.86 -17.60
C GLY A 98 -25.49 3.44 -16.13
N LEU A 99 -24.52 2.67 -15.66
CA LEU A 99 -24.35 2.36 -14.25
C LEU A 99 -23.38 3.37 -13.65
N SER A 100 -23.73 3.93 -12.49
CA SER A 100 -22.94 4.93 -11.79
C SER A 100 -21.78 4.29 -11.02
N LEU A 101 -20.55 4.59 -11.43
CA LEU A 101 -19.35 4.43 -10.61
C LEU A 101 -19.31 5.57 -9.59
N PRO A 102 -19.45 5.32 -8.28
CA PRO A 102 -19.29 6.37 -7.29
C PRO A 102 -17.84 6.82 -7.28
N LEU A 103 -17.61 8.08 -7.62
CA LEU A 103 -16.36 8.76 -7.30
C LEU A 103 -16.40 9.01 -5.79
N GLY A 104 -15.30 8.69 -5.08
CA GLY A 104 -15.26 8.65 -3.60
C GLY A 104 -15.95 9.84 -2.90
N ARG A 105 -16.46 9.59 -1.68
CA ARG A 105 -17.30 10.50 -0.85
C ARG A 105 -17.65 11.85 -1.49
N GLY A 106 -18.75 11.87 -2.23
CA GLY A 106 -19.42 13.09 -2.69
C GLY A 106 -18.96 13.63 -4.05
N ALA A 107 -17.96 13.04 -4.72
CA ALA A 107 -17.41 13.55 -5.98
C ALA A 107 -18.25 13.27 -7.25
N GLY A 108 -19.51 12.85 -7.10
CA GLY A 108 -20.41 12.51 -8.19
C GLY A 108 -20.26 11.08 -8.71
N HIS A 109 -20.88 10.78 -9.85
CA HIS A 109 -20.82 9.46 -10.50
C HIS A 109 -20.31 9.56 -11.93
N ILE A 110 -19.54 8.55 -12.36
CA ILE A 110 -19.24 8.32 -13.78
C ILE A 110 -20.23 7.28 -14.29
N GLU A 111 -20.99 7.59 -15.34
CA GLU A 111 -21.78 6.59 -16.03
C GLU A 111 -20.86 5.69 -16.87
N VAL A 112 -20.83 4.40 -16.53
CA VAL A 112 -20.16 3.36 -17.31
C VAL A 112 -21.17 2.43 -17.94
N SER A 113 -20.79 1.84 -19.08
CA SER A 113 -21.60 0.84 -19.77
C SER A 113 -21.77 -0.44 -18.94
N ARG A 114 -22.86 -1.19 -19.18
CA ARG A 114 -23.14 -2.43 -18.43
C ARG A 114 -22.07 -3.52 -18.61
N SER A 115 -21.37 -3.55 -19.76
CA SER A 115 -20.23 -4.45 -19.98
C SER A 115 -19.02 -4.10 -19.10
N MET A 116 -18.82 -2.81 -18.81
CA MET A 116 -17.77 -2.30 -17.92
C MET A 116 -18.09 -2.50 -16.43
N ALA A 117 -19.37 -2.59 -16.05
CA ALA A 117 -19.77 -2.79 -14.66
C ALA A 117 -19.22 -4.10 -14.06
N THR A 118 -19.10 -5.17 -14.87
CA THR A 118 -18.52 -6.44 -14.45
C THR A 118 -17.02 -6.32 -14.17
N ILE A 119 -16.31 -5.54 -14.99
CA ILE A 119 -14.86 -5.29 -14.86
C ILE A 119 -14.59 -4.36 -13.67
N ALA A 120 -15.36 -3.28 -13.53
CA ALA A 120 -15.29 -2.37 -12.39
C ALA A 120 -15.55 -3.08 -11.05
N ARG A 121 -16.54 -4.00 -11.02
CA ARG A 121 -16.81 -4.84 -9.85
C ARG A 121 -15.67 -5.82 -9.56
N GLY A 122 -15.09 -6.44 -10.59
CA GLY A 122 -13.93 -7.32 -10.46
C GLY A 122 -12.66 -6.61 -9.96
N LEU A 123 -12.57 -5.28 -10.18
CA LEU A 123 -11.47 -4.44 -9.71
C LEU A 123 -11.75 -3.79 -8.33
N GLY A 124 -12.92 -4.05 -7.73
CA GLY A 124 -13.31 -3.47 -6.44
C GLY A 124 -13.52 -1.96 -6.48
N LEU A 125 -13.85 -1.38 -7.63
CA LEU A 125 -14.15 0.05 -7.80
C LEU A 125 -15.61 0.40 -7.47
N MET A 126 -16.43 -0.62 -7.22
CA MET A 126 -17.80 -0.47 -6.75
C MET A 126 -17.90 -1.12 -5.37
N GLU A 127 -17.94 -0.30 -4.32
CA GLU A 127 -18.35 -0.77 -2.98
C GLU A 127 -19.65 -0.08 -2.57
N ALA A 128 -20.56 -0.88 -2.03
CA ALA A 128 -21.74 -0.44 -1.33
C ALA A 128 -21.30 0.44 -0.15
N GLU A 129 -21.96 1.59 0.02
CA GLU A 129 -21.83 2.40 1.23
C GLU A 129 -22.29 1.58 2.45
N GLU A 130 -21.39 0.81 3.03
CA GLU A 130 -21.49 0.43 4.43
C GLU A 130 -20.48 1.27 5.19
N ALA A 131 -21.02 2.27 5.88
CA ALA A 131 -20.29 3.05 6.87
C ALA A 131 -19.58 2.07 7.81
N LYS A 132 -18.24 1.98 7.68
CA LYS A 132 -17.40 1.16 8.56
C LYS A 132 -17.78 1.46 10.01
N PRO A 133 -18.33 0.50 10.77
CA PRO A 133 -18.56 0.70 12.19
C PRO A 133 -17.22 1.02 12.88
N PRO A 134 -17.24 1.66 14.06
CA PRO A 134 -16.02 1.87 14.84
C PRO A 134 -15.33 0.53 14.99
N ARG A 135 -14.16 0.39 14.34
CA ARG A 135 -13.41 -0.86 14.31
C ARG A 135 -13.08 -1.21 15.75
N GLU A 136 -13.51 -2.38 16.20
CA GLU A 136 -13.06 -2.93 17.46
C GLU A 136 -11.52 -2.89 17.51
N PRO A 137 -10.93 -2.63 18.70
CA PRO A 137 -9.49 -2.54 18.81
C PRO A 137 -8.85 -3.85 18.32
N ARG A 138 -8.12 -3.78 17.19
CA ARG A 138 -7.44 -4.91 16.51
C ARG A 138 -6.84 -5.90 17.49
N SER A 139 -7.01 -7.20 17.31
CA SER A 139 -6.44 -8.17 18.25
C SER A 139 -4.89 -8.13 18.23
N VAL A 140 -4.24 -8.63 19.28
CA VAL A 140 -2.76 -8.74 19.31
C VAL A 140 -2.26 -9.65 18.18
N ALA A 141 -3.01 -10.71 17.86
CA ALA A 141 -2.73 -11.61 16.75
C ALA A 141 -2.81 -10.89 15.39
N GLU A 142 -3.84 -10.07 15.16
CA GLU A 142 -3.96 -9.27 13.92
C GLU A 142 -2.79 -8.30 13.75
N LEU A 143 -2.31 -7.67 14.83
CA LEU A 143 -1.15 -6.78 14.79
C LEU A 143 0.15 -7.53 14.46
N ALA A 144 0.28 -8.77 14.93
CA ALA A 144 1.43 -9.64 14.63
C ALA A 144 1.45 -10.12 13.17
N GLU A 145 0.29 -10.49 12.62
CA GLU A 145 0.15 -10.83 11.20
C GLU A 145 0.49 -9.62 10.31
N GLU A 146 -0.08 -8.46 10.62
CA GLU A 146 0.20 -7.23 9.88
C GLU A 146 1.69 -6.86 9.93
N ALA A 147 2.37 -7.08 11.05
CA ALA A 147 3.82 -6.84 11.15
C ALA A 147 4.62 -7.78 10.24
N SER A 148 4.17 -9.03 10.12
CA SER A 148 4.77 -10.01 9.21
C SER A 148 4.57 -9.64 7.75
N ASP A 149 3.37 -9.18 7.38
CA ASP A 149 3.06 -8.72 6.02
C ASP A 149 3.88 -7.48 5.64
N GLU A 150 3.93 -6.49 6.53
CA GLU A 150 4.71 -5.26 6.36
C GLU A 150 6.20 -5.56 6.18
N TRP A 151 6.74 -6.49 6.97
CA TRP A 151 8.11 -6.97 6.82
C TRP A 151 8.31 -7.70 5.50
N GLY A 152 7.39 -8.58 5.10
CA GLY A 152 7.46 -9.30 3.83
C GLY A 152 7.58 -8.36 2.63
N VAL A 153 6.77 -7.30 2.58
CA VAL A 153 6.85 -6.29 1.52
C VAL A 153 8.16 -5.51 1.59
N ALA A 154 8.64 -5.16 2.79
CA ALA A 154 9.89 -4.43 2.97
C ALA A 154 11.12 -5.25 2.53
N VAL A 155 11.13 -6.56 2.79
CA VAL A 155 12.18 -7.49 2.34
C VAL A 155 12.25 -7.55 0.82
N GLN A 156 11.10 -7.58 0.14
CA GLN A 156 11.07 -7.56 -1.32
C GLN A 156 11.53 -6.22 -1.91
N ALA A 157 11.28 -5.12 -1.18
CA ALA A 157 11.69 -3.78 -1.60
C ALA A 157 13.21 -3.59 -1.56
N ASP A 158 13.87 -4.04 -0.49
CA ASP A 158 15.33 -3.98 -0.36
C ASP A 158 15.88 -5.25 0.33
N PRO A 159 16.12 -6.33 -0.43
CA PRO A 159 16.59 -7.59 0.12
C PRO A 159 17.96 -7.49 0.79
N ARG A 160 18.84 -6.62 0.29
CA ARG A 160 20.22 -6.49 0.80
C ARG A 160 20.22 -5.83 2.16
N LEU A 161 19.47 -4.74 2.30
CA LEU A 161 19.35 -4.06 3.59
C LEU A 161 18.59 -4.91 4.60
N ALA A 162 17.53 -5.61 4.18
CA ALA A 162 16.77 -6.50 5.06
C ALA A 162 17.61 -7.66 5.64
N GLN A 163 18.58 -8.19 4.88
CA GLN A 163 19.51 -9.22 5.38
C GLN A 163 20.39 -8.74 6.54
N THR A 164 20.60 -7.44 6.69
CA THR A 164 21.41 -6.88 7.79
C THR A 164 20.63 -6.75 9.10
N LEU A 165 19.29 -6.87 9.06
CA LEU A 165 18.38 -6.61 10.19
C LEU A 165 18.09 -7.90 10.99
N GLN A 166 19.13 -8.46 11.60
CA GLN A 166 19.06 -9.75 12.29
C GLN A 166 18.16 -9.75 13.53
N ALA A 167 18.22 -8.70 14.35
CA ALA A 167 17.38 -8.56 15.53
C ALA A 167 15.91 -8.41 15.13
N THR A 168 15.63 -7.67 14.05
CA THR A 168 14.28 -7.54 13.51
C THR A 168 13.72 -8.89 13.02
N GLN A 169 14.52 -9.68 12.30
CA GLN A 169 14.13 -11.03 11.87
C GLN A 169 13.83 -11.95 13.08
N ARG A 170 14.71 -11.94 14.09
CA ARG A 170 14.52 -12.71 15.33
C ARG A 170 13.27 -12.27 16.08
N LEU A 171 13.00 -10.97 16.14
CA LEU A 171 11.81 -10.43 16.79
C LEU A 171 10.53 -10.88 16.07
N LEU A 172 10.49 -10.81 14.74
CA LEU A 172 9.31 -11.25 13.99
C LEU A 172 9.08 -12.76 14.12
N GLN A 173 10.15 -13.55 14.16
CA GLN A 173 10.06 -14.97 14.48
C GLN A 173 9.51 -15.20 15.90
N TRP A 174 10.04 -14.47 16.88
CA TRP A 174 9.58 -14.52 18.26
C TRP A 174 8.09 -14.19 18.37
N ILE A 175 7.64 -13.11 17.73
CA ILE A 175 6.23 -12.71 17.68
C ILE A 175 5.39 -13.85 17.10
N ARG A 176 5.78 -14.43 15.96
CA ARG A 176 5.03 -15.52 15.32
C ARG A 176 4.83 -16.73 16.24
N GLU A 177 5.85 -17.04 17.05
CA GLU A 177 5.86 -18.25 17.88
C GLU A 177 5.23 -18.02 19.27
N HIS A 178 5.35 -16.82 19.84
CA HIS A 178 5.09 -16.58 21.26
C HIS A 178 4.01 -15.52 21.54
N VAL A 179 3.55 -14.74 20.55
CA VAL A 179 2.64 -13.60 20.80
C VAL A 179 1.34 -13.99 21.50
N ALA A 180 0.83 -15.20 21.26
CA ALA A 180 -0.38 -15.70 21.91
C ALA A 180 -0.19 -15.93 23.42
N ALA A 181 1.01 -16.35 23.84
CA ALA A 181 1.34 -16.58 25.25
C ALA A 181 1.41 -15.26 26.05
N PHE A 182 1.71 -14.15 25.38
CA PHE A 182 1.84 -12.82 25.99
C PHE A 182 0.66 -11.89 25.65
N ALA A 183 -0.44 -12.42 25.10
CA ALA A 183 -1.56 -11.62 24.59
C ALA A 183 -2.23 -10.74 25.67
N GLU A 184 -2.23 -11.19 26.93
CA GLU A 184 -2.79 -10.46 28.08
C GLU A 184 -1.83 -9.40 28.65
N GLU A 185 -0.59 -9.33 28.15
CA GLU A 185 0.38 -8.37 28.67
C GLU A 185 0.11 -6.96 28.14
N ALA A 186 -0.25 -6.05 29.05
CA ALA A 186 -0.71 -4.70 28.71
C ALA A 186 0.30 -3.86 27.88
N ARG A 187 1.60 -4.20 27.94
CA ARG A 187 2.67 -3.50 27.21
C ARG A 187 2.86 -4.00 25.78
N LEU A 188 2.49 -5.24 25.49
CA LEU A 188 2.76 -5.89 24.19
C LEU A 188 2.03 -5.18 23.05
N ARG A 189 0.77 -4.79 23.26
CA ARG A 189 -0.02 -4.12 22.23
C ARG A 189 0.58 -2.76 21.82
N PRO A 190 0.90 -1.82 22.74
CA PRO A 190 1.65 -0.60 22.40
C PRO A 190 2.97 -0.88 21.66
N ASP A 191 3.74 -1.88 22.11
CA ASP A 191 5.02 -2.24 21.47
C ASP A 191 4.83 -2.76 20.04
N LEU A 192 3.84 -3.62 19.80
CA LEU A 192 3.51 -4.08 18.44
C LEU A 192 3.06 -2.94 17.52
N ASN A 193 2.32 -1.95 18.03
CA ASN A 193 1.95 -0.78 17.23
C ASN A 193 3.17 0.10 16.90
N GLU A 194 4.13 0.23 17.82
CA GLU A 194 5.38 0.92 17.57
C GLU A 194 6.24 0.18 16.54
N LEU A 195 6.32 -1.15 16.64
CA LEU A 195 6.97 -2.01 15.63
C LEU A 195 6.36 -1.80 14.25
N LEU A 196 5.03 -1.89 14.13
CA LEU A 196 4.30 -1.66 12.89
C LEU A 196 4.60 -0.29 12.29
N ARG A 197 4.62 0.77 13.11
CA ARG A 197 4.96 2.12 12.63
C ARG A 197 6.37 2.16 12.05
N ARG A 198 7.33 1.52 12.71
CA ARG A 198 8.74 1.48 12.26
C ARG A 198 8.92 0.63 11.00
N LEU A 199 8.26 -0.52 10.92
CA LEU A 199 8.22 -1.36 9.73
C LEU A 199 7.66 -0.62 8.53
N ARG A 200 6.51 0.06 8.69
CA ARG A 200 5.92 0.89 7.63
C ARG A 200 6.84 2.01 7.20
N ARG A 201 7.53 2.67 8.14
CA ARG A 201 8.52 3.72 7.84
C ARG A 201 9.70 3.16 7.04
N PHE A 202 10.22 1.99 7.44
CA PHE A 202 11.29 1.32 6.72
C PHE A 202 10.84 0.91 5.30
N LYS A 203 9.68 0.26 5.18
CA LYS A 203 9.06 -0.08 3.88
C LYS A 203 8.90 1.14 2.98
N ALA A 204 8.36 2.24 3.51
CA ALA A 204 8.16 3.47 2.76
C ALA A 204 9.49 4.07 2.29
N ALA A 205 10.52 4.08 3.13
CA ALA A 205 11.86 4.55 2.78
C ALA A 205 12.53 3.67 1.71
N ALA A 206 12.48 2.34 1.87
CA ALA A 206 13.02 1.37 0.92
C ALA A 206 12.34 1.49 -0.46
N MET A 207 11.02 1.68 -0.48
CA MET A 207 10.25 1.81 -1.73
C MET A 207 10.32 3.19 -2.37
N LYS A 208 10.84 4.22 -1.67
CA LYS A 208 10.72 5.63 -2.08
C LYS A 208 11.29 5.88 -3.49
N PHE A 209 12.48 5.36 -3.78
CA PHE A 209 13.11 5.57 -5.08
C PHE A 209 12.40 4.79 -6.20
N ALA A 210 11.99 3.55 -5.93
CA ALA A 210 11.20 2.75 -6.86
C ALA A 210 9.86 3.44 -7.22
N ARG A 211 9.19 4.06 -6.25
CA ARG A 211 7.98 4.86 -6.48
C ARG A 211 8.26 6.08 -7.37
N ARG A 212 9.40 6.75 -7.20
CA ARG A 212 9.80 7.89 -8.05
C ARG A 212 10.07 7.46 -9.49
N LEU A 213 10.70 6.30 -9.69
CA LEU A 213 10.87 5.71 -11.03
C LEU A 213 9.52 5.41 -11.70
N LEU A 214 8.56 4.87 -10.96
CA LEU A 214 7.20 4.66 -11.47
C LEU A 214 6.49 5.97 -11.81
N ALA A 215 6.69 7.02 -11.00
CA ALA A 215 6.15 8.35 -11.28
C ALA A 215 6.69 8.95 -12.57
N VAL A 216 7.98 8.74 -12.90
CA VAL A 216 8.55 9.14 -14.19
C VAL A 216 7.86 8.41 -15.34
N ARG A 217 7.74 7.09 -15.28
CA ARG A 217 7.06 6.29 -16.33
C ARG A 217 5.62 6.73 -16.53
N ARG A 218 4.91 7.04 -15.43
CA ARG A 218 3.54 7.59 -15.48
C ARG A 218 3.51 8.95 -16.17
N ALA A 219 4.42 9.86 -15.81
CA ALA A 219 4.49 11.18 -16.42
C ALA A 219 4.84 11.10 -17.92
N GLU A 220 5.73 10.19 -18.32
CA GLU A 220 6.06 9.93 -19.73
C GLU A 220 4.84 9.49 -20.52
N LYS A 221 4.08 8.53 -19.98
CA LYS A 221 2.85 8.04 -20.62
C LYS A 221 1.81 9.16 -20.78
N LEU A 222 1.59 9.96 -19.74
CA LEU A 222 0.64 11.06 -19.78
C LEU A 222 1.08 12.18 -20.74
N HIS A 223 2.38 12.43 -20.83
CA HIS A 223 2.93 13.37 -21.79
C HIS A 223 2.68 12.89 -23.23
N HIS A 224 2.99 11.64 -23.55
CA HIS A 224 2.71 11.06 -24.87
C HIS A 224 1.22 11.06 -25.23
N MET A 225 0.33 10.80 -24.27
CA MET A 225 -1.11 10.91 -24.50
C MET A 225 -1.52 12.35 -24.85
N ALA A 226 -0.95 13.35 -24.18
CA ALA A 226 -1.21 14.75 -24.49
C ALA A 226 -0.62 15.17 -25.84
N GLU A 227 0.56 14.68 -26.21
CA GLU A 227 1.19 14.89 -27.53
C GLU A 227 0.30 14.30 -28.64
N ASN A 228 -0.13 13.05 -28.50
CA ASN A 228 -1.01 12.41 -29.47
C ASN A 228 -2.34 13.16 -29.61
N ALA A 229 -2.99 13.50 -28.49
CA ALA A 229 -4.23 14.27 -28.52
C ALA A 229 -4.07 15.67 -29.17
N TRP A 230 -2.89 16.27 -29.05
CA TRP A 230 -2.55 17.51 -29.73
C TRP A 230 -2.40 17.31 -31.24
N HIS A 231 -1.63 16.31 -31.67
CA HIS A 231 -1.44 15.98 -33.08
C HIS A 231 -2.75 15.54 -33.75
N ASP A 232 -3.52 14.67 -33.11
CA ASP A 232 -4.83 14.21 -33.58
C ASP A 232 -5.80 15.37 -33.75
N PHE A 233 -5.79 16.34 -32.82
CA PHE A 233 -6.62 17.53 -32.94
C PHE A 233 -6.23 18.37 -34.16
N LEU A 234 -4.93 18.62 -34.36
CA LEU A 234 -4.43 19.40 -35.50
C LEU A 234 -4.70 18.71 -36.85
N ALA A 235 -4.55 17.38 -36.91
CA ALA A 235 -4.77 16.60 -38.13
C ALA A 235 -6.25 16.55 -38.52
N ASN A 236 -7.15 16.33 -37.54
CA ASN A 236 -8.57 16.14 -37.81
C ASN A 236 -9.39 17.43 -37.83
N ASN A 237 -8.83 18.55 -37.35
CA ASN A 237 -9.54 19.84 -37.24
C ASN A 237 -8.67 20.98 -37.81
N PRO A 238 -8.44 21.04 -39.13
CA PRO A 238 -7.71 22.15 -39.75
C PRO A 238 -8.43 23.50 -39.54
N GLU A 239 -7.71 24.62 -39.53
CA GLU A 239 -8.29 25.95 -39.30
C GLU A 239 -8.94 26.54 -40.58
N PRO A 240 -10.14 27.14 -40.53
CA PRO A 240 -11.19 26.96 -39.52
C PRO A 240 -11.92 25.62 -39.75
N GLY A 241 -12.10 24.84 -38.68
CA GLY A 241 -12.81 23.57 -38.77
C GLY A 241 -14.22 23.81 -39.29
N THR A 242 -14.69 22.97 -40.21
CA THR A 242 -15.95 23.14 -40.97
C THR A 242 -17.21 23.28 -40.10
N SER A 243 -17.15 22.97 -38.80
CA SER A 243 -18.28 23.00 -37.87
C SER A 243 -18.14 23.94 -36.67
N TRP A 244 -17.01 24.64 -36.49
CA TRP A 244 -16.78 25.50 -35.31
C TRP A 244 -16.53 26.96 -35.68
N THR A 245 -16.92 27.86 -34.78
CA THR A 245 -16.49 29.25 -34.89
C THR A 245 -14.97 29.35 -34.69
N GLN A 246 -14.34 30.34 -35.31
CA GLN A 246 -12.89 30.54 -35.18
C GLN A 246 -12.44 30.72 -33.72
N GLY A 247 -13.28 31.38 -32.90
CA GLY A 247 -13.02 31.56 -31.46
C GLY A 247 -13.01 30.23 -30.69
N ASP A 248 -14.00 29.37 -30.95
CA ASP A 248 -14.11 28.06 -30.30
C ASP A 248 -12.95 27.13 -30.68
N TRP A 249 -12.54 27.15 -31.95
CA TRP A 249 -11.39 26.39 -32.42
C TRP A 249 -10.09 26.83 -31.72
N LYS A 250 -9.83 28.15 -31.66
CA LYS A 250 -8.66 28.72 -30.97
C LYS A 250 -8.66 28.40 -29.49
N GLN A 251 -9.80 28.46 -28.82
CA GLN A 251 -9.91 28.12 -27.39
C GLN A 251 -9.60 26.63 -27.16
N ARG A 252 -10.18 25.74 -27.97
CA ARG A 252 -9.94 24.29 -27.88
C ARG A 252 -8.49 23.91 -28.15
N ARG A 253 -7.85 24.58 -29.12
CA ARG A 253 -6.42 24.48 -29.38
C ARG A 253 -5.62 24.96 -28.17
N GLY A 254 -5.88 26.16 -27.66
CA GLY A 254 -5.17 26.73 -26.51
C GLY A 254 -5.23 25.83 -25.27
N ARG A 255 -6.38 25.23 -24.96
CA ARG A 255 -6.53 24.28 -23.85
C ARG A 255 -5.65 23.04 -24.02
N ARG A 256 -5.63 22.42 -25.20
CA ARG A 256 -4.79 21.23 -25.46
C ARG A 256 -3.30 21.55 -25.38
N LEU A 257 -2.88 22.71 -25.91
CA LEU A 257 -1.50 23.18 -25.79
C LEU A 257 -1.11 23.36 -24.33
N SER A 258 -1.96 24.02 -23.53
CA SER A 258 -1.73 24.20 -22.10
C SER A 258 -1.65 22.87 -21.34
N THR A 259 -2.49 21.88 -21.69
CA THR A 259 -2.38 20.52 -21.13
C THR A 259 -1.04 19.88 -21.49
N LEU A 260 -0.60 19.97 -22.74
CA LEU A 260 0.68 19.42 -23.18
C LEU A 260 1.86 20.05 -22.43
N GLU A 261 1.88 21.37 -22.29
CA GLU A 261 2.88 22.11 -21.53
C GLU A 261 2.89 21.70 -20.04
N ALA A 262 1.71 21.56 -19.43
CA ALA A 262 1.59 21.09 -18.05
C ALA A 262 2.14 19.66 -17.87
N ARG A 263 1.91 18.75 -18.82
CA ARG A 263 2.45 17.38 -18.78
C ARG A 263 3.95 17.33 -19.03
N ALA A 264 4.47 18.22 -19.89
CA ALA A 264 5.90 18.37 -20.09
C ALA A 264 6.59 18.84 -18.79
N ALA A 265 5.99 19.80 -18.08
CA ALA A 265 6.48 20.26 -16.77
C ALA A 265 6.44 19.14 -15.70
N GLU A 266 5.33 18.40 -15.61
CA GLU A 266 5.21 17.25 -14.68
C GLU A 266 6.28 16.18 -14.96
N LEU A 267 6.56 15.90 -16.24
CA LEU A 267 7.62 14.98 -16.64
C LEU A 267 9.02 15.50 -16.26
N ALA A 268 9.30 16.78 -16.49
CA ALA A 268 10.56 17.39 -16.09
C ALA A 268 10.77 17.31 -14.57
N ASP A 269 9.74 17.64 -13.78
CA ASP A 269 9.75 17.57 -12.31
C ASP A 269 9.94 16.13 -11.81
N ALA A 270 9.30 15.15 -12.45
CA ALA A 270 9.48 13.75 -12.10
C ALA A 270 10.92 13.29 -12.37
N ARG A 271 11.49 13.64 -13.53
CA ARG A 271 12.88 13.29 -13.90
C ARG A 271 13.90 13.95 -12.96
N ALA A 272 13.67 15.18 -12.53
CA ALA A 272 14.53 15.88 -11.57
C ALA A 272 14.64 15.15 -10.22
N ARG A 273 13.67 14.28 -9.87
CA ARG A 273 13.65 13.52 -8.60
C ARG A 273 14.33 12.15 -8.70
N VAL A 274 14.84 11.75 -9.87
CA VAL A 274 15.44 10.44 -10.15
C VAL A 274 16.93 10.58 -10.52
N THR A 275 17.60 11.59 -9.97
CA THR A 275 19.05 11.74 -10.12
C THR A 275 19.80 10.71 -9.26
N PRO A 276 21.08 10.40 -9.58
CA PRO A 276 21.91 9.57 -8.72
C PRO A 276 22.06 10.12 -7.30
N GLU A 277 22.06 11.44 -7.15
CA GLU A 277 22.10 12.11 -5.83
C GLU A 277 20.82 11.85 -5.03
N GLU A 278 19.66 11.97 -5.68
CA GLU A 278 18.37 11.66 -5.07
C GLU A 278 18.23 10.17 -4.72
N GLN A 279 18.81 9.28 -5.54
CA GLN A 279 18.91 7.86 -5.23
C GLN A 279 19.70 7.64 -3.93
N ALA A 280 20.90 8.23 -3.85
CA ALA A 280 21.76 8.12 -2.67
C ALA A 280 21.09 8.70 -1.41
N LEU A 281 20.30 9.78 -1.54
CA LEU A 281 19.51 10.32 -0.43
C LEU A 281 18.42 9.34 0.03
N CYS A 282 17.69 8.72 -0.90
CA CYS A 282 16.71 7.68 -0.57
C CYS A 282 17.36 6.47 0.12
N GLU A 283 18.51 6.00 -0.38
CA GLU A 283 19.26 4.88 0.22
C GLU A 283 19.75 5.22 1.65
N LYS A 284 20.21 6.45 1.88
CA LYS A 284 20.58 6.92 3.23
C LYS A 284 19.37 6.96 4.17
N GLU A 285 18.22 7.45 3.72
CA GLU A 285 16.99 7.45 4.51
C GLU A 285 16.53 6.03 4.85
N ALA A 286 16.58 5.11 3.87
CA ALA A 286 16.26 3.70 4.08
C ALA A 286 17.20 3.09 5.13
N SER A 287 18.52 3.30 4.98
CA SER A 287 19.54 2.83 5.94
C SER A 287 19.31 3.38 7.35
N ALA A 288 18.99 4.67 7.49
CA ALA A 288 18.71 5.28 8.80
C ALA A 288 17.44 4.70 9.44
N SER A 289 16.38 4.52 8.65
CA SER A 289 15.14 3.88 9.15
C SER A 289 15.36 2.42 9.55
N ALA A 290 16.19 1.69 8.80
CA ALA A 290 16.60 0.32 9.10
C ALA A 290 17.40 0.25 10.41
N ALA A 291 18.36 1.15 10.61
CA ALA A 291 19.13 1.22 11.86
C ALA A 291 18.23 1.50 13.09
N HIS A 292 17.26 2.41 12.97
CA HIS A 292 16.30 2.70 14.05
C HIS A 292 15.35 1.53 14.33
N LEU A 293 14.95 0.79 13.30
CA LEU A 293 14.15 -0.42 13.45
C LEU A 293 14.97 -1.49 14.16
N GLU A 294 16.21 -1.71 13.75
CA GLU A 294 17.08 -2.75 14.31
C GLU A 294 17.43 -2.54 15.79
N VAL A 295 17.77 -1.31 16.17
CA VAL A 295 18.03 -0.95 17.57
C VAL A 295 16.79 -1.22 18.42
N TRP A 296 15.63 -0.75 17.96
CA TRP A 296 14.38 -0.93 18.69
C TRP A 296 13.98 -2.41 18.79
N SER A 297 14.19 -3.20 17.73
CA SER A 297 13.91 -4.64 17.73
C SER A 297 14.77 -5.37 18.77
N ARG A 298 16.04 -4.98 18.91
CA ARG A 298 16.95 -5.54 19.93
C ARG A 298 16.47 -5.21 21.34
N ASP A 299 16.07 -3.97 21.59
CA ASP A 299 15.54 -3.53 22.88
C ASP A 299 14.21 -4.23 23.22
N MET A 300 13.37 -4.52 22.22
CA MET A 300 12.14 -5.29 22.43
C MET A 300 12.43 -6.74 22.81
N LEU A 301 13.35 -7.41 22.11
CA LEU A 301 13.75 -8.79 22.44
C LEU A 301 14.27 -8.93 23.88
N GLN A 302 14.96 -7.93 24.42
CA GLN A 302 15.41 -7.92 25.81
C GLN A 302 14.26 -7.78 26.82
N ARG A 303 13.15 -7.15 26.43
CA ARG A 303 11.98 -6.94 27.31
C ARG A 303 11.09 -8.18 27.42
N TYR A 304 11.15 -9.07 26.42
CA TYR A 304 10.38 -10.30 26.35
C TYR A 304 11.31 -11.52 26.21
N PRO A 305 12.12 -11.83 27.23
CA PRO A 305 12.99 -12.99 27.18
C PRO A 305 12.16 -14.26 27.07
N VAL A 306 12.50 -15.14 26.12
CA VAL A 306 11.91 -16.48 26.07
C VAL A 306 12.55 -17.30 27.19
N GLU A 307 11.73 -18.05 27.93
CA GLU A 307 12.21 -19.01 28.93
C GLU A 307 13.15 -20.09 28.36
N LEU A 308 13.33 -20.17 27.04
CA LEU A 308 14.34 -21.00 26.37
C LEU A 308 15.79 -20.61 26.72
N ASP A 309 16.04 -19.35 27.14
CA ASP A 309 17.34 -18.90 27.67
C ASP A 309 17.45 -18.99 29.20
N MET A 310 16.35 -19.30 29.90
CA MET A 310 16.47 -19.92 31.21
C MET A 310 16.82 -21.38 30.97
N ALA A 311 18.08 -21.61 30.60
CA ALA A 311 18.73 -22.87 30.86
C ALA A 311 18.26 -23.31 32.24
N ILE A 312 17.66 -24.51 32.28
CA ILE A 312 17.57 -25.35 33.46
C ILE A 312 18.77 -24.99 34.33
N GLU A 313 18.56 -24.26 35.43
CA GLU A 313 19.53 -24.25 36.52
C GLU A 313 19.85 -25.74 36.69
N PRO A 314 21.08 -26.21 36.42
CA PRO A 314 21.38 -27.61 36.64
C PRO A 314 21.06 -27.82 38.11
N ASP A 315 19.95 -28.50 38.37
CA ASP A 315 19.43 -28.77 39.71
C ASP A 315 20.66 -29.15 40.52
N GLN A 316 21.07 -28.27 41.45
CA GLN A 316 22.29 -28.48 42.22
C GLN A 316 22.25 -29.93 42.67
N PRO A 317 23.34 -30.72 42.49
CA PRO A 317 23.28 -32.14 42.72
C PRO A 317 22.75 -32.36 44.13
N ARG A 318 21.48 -32.79 44.23
CA ARG A 318 20.88 -33.12 45.51
C ARG A 318 21.79 -34.18 46.10
N PRO A 319 22.31 -33.99 47.32
CA PRO A 319 23.12 -35.02 47.95
C PRO A 319 22.29 -36.30 47.96
N SER A 320 22.78 -37.32 47.25
CA SER A 320 22.14 -38.61 47.21
C SER A 320 21.93 -39.09 48.65
N PRO A 321 20.73 -39.59 49.02
CA PRO A 321 20.56 -40.17 50.34
C PRO A 321 21.54 -41.31 50.49
N LEU A 322 22.38 -41.24 51.53
CA LEU A 322 23.28 -42.31 51.94
C LEU A 322 22.47 -43.61 52.02
N ILE A 323 22.71 -44.52 51.08
CA ILE A 323 22.26 -45.89 51.17
C ILE A 323 23.01 -46.51 52.34
N SER A 324 22.36 -46.54 53.50
CA SER A 324 22.84 -47.26 54.67
C SER A 324 22.78 -48.74 54.35
N VAL A 325 23.93 -49.33 54.02
CA VAL A 325 24.09 -50.78 53.85
C VAL A 325 23.81 -51.45 55.20
N PRO A 326 22.81 -52.34 55.32
CA PRO A 326 22.63 -53.11 56.54
C PRO A 326 23.75 -54.17 56.67
N PRO A 327 24.22 -54.47 57.90
CA PRO A 327 25.24 -55.49 58.11
C PRO A 327 24.72 -56.88 57.70
N ALA A 328 25.60 -57.68 57.10
CA ALA A 328 25.30 -59.02 56.61
C ALA A 328 24.83 -59.95 57.76
N PRO A 329 23.81 -60.80 57.55
CA PRO A 329 23.38 -61.74 58.56
C PRO A 329 24.37 -62.91 58.70
N ASP A 330 24.74 -63.21 59.94
CA ASP A 330 25.56 -64.36 60.30
C ASP A 330 24.88 -65.68 59.89
N TYR A 331 25.61 -66.49 59.12
CA TYR A 331 25.15 -67.80 58.65
C TYR A 331 25.27 -68.84 59.77
N VAL A 332 24.14 -69.40 60.21
CA VAL A 332 24.09 -70.55 61.12
C VAL A 332 23.66 -71.80 60.33
N PRO A 333 24.48 -72.86 60.24
CA PRO A 333 24.13 -74.08 59.52
C PRO A 333 23.08 -74.89 60.28
N LYS A 334 22.02 -75.33 59.57
CA LYS A 334 20.97 -76.22 60.11
C LYS A 334 21.45 -77.68 60.18
N PRO A 335 21.09 -78.43 61.23
CA PRO A 335 21.43 -79.85 61.34
C PRO A 335 20.56 -80.75 60.43
N PRO A 336 21.05 -81.95 60.08
CA PRO A 336 20.43 -82.84 59.09
C PRO A 336 19.17 -83.54 59.63
N ARG A 337 18.19 -83.74 58.76
CA ARG A 337 17.04 -84.62 59.02
C ARG A 337 17.34 -86.01 58.45
N PHE A 338 17.21 -87.04 59.28
CA PHE A 338 17.15 -88.44 58.86
C PHE A 338 15.76 -88.76 58.28
N HIS A 339 15.72 -89.62 57.26
CA HIS A 339 14.53 -90.03 56.50
C HIS A 339 13.58 -90.90 57.30
#